data_AF-A0A0F9PQ70-F1
#
_entry.id   AF-A0A0F9PQ70-F1
#
_cell.length_a   1.000
_cell.length_b   1.000
_cell.length_c   1.000
_cell.angle_alpha   90.00
_cell.angle_beta   90.00
_cell.angle_gamma   90.00
#
_symmetry.space_group_name_H-M   'P 1'
#
loop_
_entity.id
_entity.type
_entity.pdbx_description
1 polymer ?
#
loop_
_entity_poly.entity_id
_entity_poly.type
_entity_poly.pdbx_seq_one_letter_code
_entity_poly.pdbx_strand_id
1 'polypeptide(L)'
;MWYYKSEQMTETGTNWYKDSRQIIEKLYGDDADMFCDILAATSPRKQVKVNWDIAQNIYERYKHDGYIDYQGLMGSHIPNVLRAIYREPLHGYKVPAFAANLKGDMNRVSIDTWTIRYFGIKQREIRRKEYYRLEKAIQLLAKHRGMKPAEYQAIIWCEAVIKAGRTPVSYADMV
;
A
#
# COMPACT_ATOMS: atom_id res chain seq x y z
N MET A 1 18.62 -20.31 -5.78
CA MET A 1 17.93 -20.93 -4.64
C MET A 1 18.01 -19.92 -3.49
N TRP A 2 16.92 -19.23 -3.20
CA TRP A 2 16.89 -18.17 -2.18
C TRP A 2 16.80 -18.83 -0.80
N TYR A 3 17.92 -18.89 -0.08
CA TYR A 3 17.96 -19.40 1.30
C TYR A 3 17.26 -18.40 2.22
N TYR A 4 16.07 -18.75 2.72
CA TYR A 4 15.41 -18.02 3.79
C TYR A 4 15.87 -18.64 5.11
N LYS A 5 16.67 -17.93 5.89
CA LYS A 5 16.86 -18.28 7.30
C LYS A 5 15.49 -18.23 7.97
N SER A 6 15.09 -19.30 8.64
CA SER A 6 13.83 -19.43 9.36
C SER A 6 13.84 -18.57 10.64
N GLU A 7 13.99 -17.25 10.48
CA GLU A 7 13.65 -16.32 11.55
C GLU A 7 12.12 -16.29 11.67
N GLN A 8 11.66 -16.40 12.91
CA GLN A 8 10.25 -16.39 13.27
C GLN A 8 9.70 -14.99 12.92
N MET A 9 8.92 -14.93 11.84
CA MET A 9 8.33 -13.66 11.41
C MET A 9 7.41 -13.14 12.50
N THR A 10 7.53 -11.86 12.86
CA THR A 10 6.63 -11.28 13.87
C THR A 10 5.22 -11.18 13.28
N GLU A 11 4.18 -11.38 14.09
CA GLU A 11 2.79 -11.18 13.63
C GLU A 11 2.45 -9.69 13.39
N THR A 12 3.43 -8.80 13.59
CA THR A 12 3.36 -7.35 13.37
C THR A 12 2.96 -7.05 11.93
N GLY A 13 1.78 -6.48 11.74
CA GLY A 13 1.26 -6.08 10.43
C GLY A 13 0.11 -6.95 9.92
N THR A 14 -0.25 -8.05 10.59
CA THR A 14 -1.39 -8.89 10.17
C THR A 14 -2.68 -8.08 10.00
N ASN A 15 -2.98 -7.20 10.95
CA ASN A 15 -4.18 -6.34 10.90
C ASN A 15 -3.95 -4.99 10.20
N TRP A 16 -2.78 -4.73 9.62
CA TRP A 16 -2.40 -3.39 9.13
C TRP A 16 -3.44 -2.78 8.19
N TYR A 17 -3.93 -3.57 7.23
CA TYR A 17 -4.97 -3.11 6.29
C TYR A 17 -6.36 -3.00 6.96
N LYS A 18 -6.70 -3.94 7.83
CA LYS A 18 -7.99 -3.95 8.54
C LYS A 18 -8.12 -2.73 9.45
N ASP A 19 -7.11 -2.46 10.27
CA ASP A 19 -7.10 -1.33 11.19
C ASP A 19 -7.09 0.00 10.42
N SER A 20 -6.29 0.08 9.34
CA SER A 20 -6.29 1.23 8.44
C SER A 20 -7.68 1.49 7.83
N ARG A 21 -8.36 0.43 7.36
CA ARG A 21 -9.71 0.55 6.78
C ARG A 21 -10.71 1.05 7.80
N GLN A 22 -10.70 0.52 9.03
CA GLN A 22 -11.61 0.94 10.08
C GLN A 22 -11.52 2.43 10.39
N ILE A 23 -10.30 2.98 10.46
CA ILE A 23 -10.09 4.42 10.65
C ILE A 23 -10.56 5.22 9.43
N ILE A 24 -10.27 4.76 8.21
CA ILE A 24 -10.70 5.45 6.99
C ILE A 24 -12.24 5.48 6.89
N GLU A 25 -12.93 4.37 7.18
CA GLU A 25 -14.40 4.34 7.22
C GLU A 25 -14.98 5.28 8.27
N LYS A 26 -14.38 5.32 9.46
CA LYS A 26 -14.81 6.20 10.54
C LYS A 26 -14.71 7.69 10.17
N LEU A 27 -13.68 8.08 9.43
CA LEU A 27 -13.44 9.49 9.05
C LEU A 27 -14.23 9.92 7.82
N TYR A 28 -14.34 9.06 6.82
CA TYR A 28 -14.81 9.45 5.48
C TYR A 28 -16.15 8.84 5.08
N GLY A 29 -16.69 7.88 5.84
CA GLY A 29 -18.01 7.29 5.59
C GLY A 29 -18.15 6.79 4.15
N ASP A 30 -19.14 7.32 3.43
CA ASP A 30 -19.43 6.95 2.04
C ASP A 30 -18.27 7.26 1.07
N ASP A 31 -17.38 8.19 1.41
CA ASP A 31 -16.21 8.54 0.61
C ASP A 31 -14.95 7.74 1.00
N ALA A 32 -15.05 6.77 1.93
CA ALA A 32 -13.92 5.93 2.37
C ALA A 32 -13.21 5.23 1.20
N ASP A 33 -13.95 4.74 0.21
CA ASP A 33 -13.37 4.07 -0.96
C ASP A 33 -12.62 5.05 -1.87
N MET A 34 -13.16 6.26 -2.05
CA MET A 34 -12.49 7.33 -2.80
C MET A 34 -11.21 7.74 -2.07
N PHE A 35 -11.25 7.89 -0.74
CA PHE A 35 -10.07 8.20 0.06
C PHE A 35 -9.01 7.09 -0.04
N CYS A 36 -9.40 5.81 0.02
CA CYS A 36 -8.49 4.68 -0.21
C CYS A 36 -7.80 4.77 -1.59
N ASP A 37 -8.53 5.17 -2.64
CA ASP A 37 -7.96 5.33 -3.98
C ASP A 37 -6.97 6.50 -4.05
N ILE A 38 -7.29 7.65 -3.46
CA ILE A 38 -6.38 8.80 -3.37
C ILE A 38 -5.12 8.39 -2.60
N LEU A 39 -5.29 7.81 -1.41
CA LEU A 39 -4.20 7.36 -0.55
C LEU A 39 -3.30 6.35 -1.25
N ALA A 40 -3.87 5.46 -2.07
CA ALA A 40 -3.10 4.53 -2.88
C ALA A 40 -2.35 5.20 -4.03
N ALA A 41 -2.98 6.14 -4.72
CA ALA A 41 -2.39 6.90 -5.83
C ALA A 41 -1.18 7.74 -5.38
N THR A 42 -1.22 8.29 -4.17
CA THR A 42 -0.15 9.12 -3.60
C THR A 42 0.96 8.32 -2.92
N SER A 43 0.72 7.03 -2.62
CA SER A 43 1.63 6.15 -1.87
C SER A 43 3.02 5.84 -2.45
N PRO A 44 3.29 5.90 -3.77
CA PRO A 44 4.60 5.50 -4.28
C PRO A 44 5.73 6.38 -3.68
N ARG A 45 6.73 5.72 -3.07
CA ARG A 45 7.93 6.36 -2.49
C ARG A 45 7.63 7.39 -1.38
N LYS A 46 6.52 7.26 -0.66
CA LYS A 46 6.18 8.10 0.48
C LYS A 46 6.28 7.34 1.80
N GLN A 47 6.60 8.06 2.87
CA GLN A 47 6.41 7.55 4.23
C GLN A 47 4.91 7.58 4.57
N VAL A 48 4.45 6.71 5.47
CA VAL A 48 3.02 6.55 5.81
C VAL A 48 2.38 7.89 6.19
N LYS A 49 2.97 8.62 7.16
CA LYS A 49 2.45 9.93 7.59
C LYS A 49 2.41 10.97 6.46
N VAL A 50 3.50 11.10 5.72
CA VAL A 50 3.56 12.03 4.57
C VAL A 50 2.52 11.67 3.51
N ASN A 51 2.29 10.36 3.29
CA ASN A 51 1.27 9.93 2.34
C ASN A 51 -0.15 10.28 2.81
N TRP A 52 -0.42 10.07 4.10
CA TRP A 52 -1.68 10.44 4.73
C TRP A 52 -1.96 11.93 4.57
N ASP A 53 -0.99 12.78 4.92
CA ASP A 53 -1.15 14.24 4.89
C ASP A 53 -1.42 14.75 3.47
N ILE A 54 -0.73 14.21 2.46
CA ILE A 54 -0.97 14.54 1.05
C ILE A 54 -2.38 14.10 0.62
N ALA A 55 -2.77 12.86 0.92
CA ALA A 55 -4.08 12.33 0.53
C ALA A 55 -5.23 13.10 1.20
N GLN A 56 -5.09 13.41 2.49
CA GLN A 56 -6.03 14.22 3.23
C GLN A 56 -6.16 15.61 2.64
N ASN A 57 -5.06 16.32 2.39
CA ASN A 57 -5.12 17.65 1.78
C ASN A 57 -5.81 17.63 0.41
N ILE A 58 -5.49 16.66 -0.46
CA ILE A 58 -6.16 16.49 -1.77
C ILE A 58 -7.66 16.29 -1.59
N TYR A 59 -8.06 15.38 -0.71
CA TYR A 59 -9.46 15.06 -0.47
C TYR A 59 -10.22 16.28 0.08
N GLU A 60 -9.72 16.90 1.16
CA GLU A 60 -10.39 18.03 1.81
C GLU A 60 -10.53 19.23 0.88
N ARG A 61 -9.48 19.57 0.12
CA ARG A 61 -9.54 20.66 -0.89
C ARG A 61 -10.57 20.35 -1.96
N TYR A 62 -10.55 19.13 -2.50
CA TYR A 62 -11.51 18.73 -3.53
C TYR A 62 -12.95 18.76 -3.02
N LYS A 63 -13.21 18.29 -1.80
CA LYS A 63 -14.55 18.32 -1.19
C LYS A 63 -15.01 19.74 -0.84
N HIS A 64 -14.07 20.63 -0.51
CA HIS A 64 -14.37 22.01 -0.14
C HIS A 64 -14.71 22.88 -1.35
N ASP A 65 -13.87 22.90 -2.39
CA ASP A 65 -14.00 23.83 -3.52
C ASP A 65 -13.74 23.21 -4.90
N GLY A 66 -13.59 21.87 -4.97
CA GLY A 66 -13.29 21.16 -6.20
C GLY A 66 -11.83 21.28 -6.66
N TYR A 67 -10.97 22.00 -5.92
CA TYR A 67 -9.57 22.14 -6.24
C TYR A 67 -8.78 20.86 -5.96
N ILE A 68 -7.98 20.44 -6.93
CA ILE A 68 -7.10 19.28 -6.80
C ILE A 68 -5.68 19.79 -6.55
N ASP A 69 -5.19 19.63 -5.32
CA ASP A 69 -3.85 20.06 -4.94
C ASP A 69 -2.78 19.04 -5.38
N TYR A 70 -1.88 19.46 -6.26
CA TYR A 70 -0.78 18.62 -6.74
C TYR A 70 0.53 18.81 -5.94
N GLN A 71 0.54 19.65 -4.91
CA GLN A 71 1.74 19.92 -4.13
C GLN A 71 2.28 18.63 -3.48
N GLY A 72 3.58 18.38 -3.68
CA GLY A 72 4.26 17.19 -3.16
C GLY A 72 4.02 15.91 -3.97
N LEU A 73 3.25 15.95 -5.06
CA LEU A 73 3.09 14.83 -5.99
C LEU A 73 4.17 14.83 -7.06
N MET A 74 4.61 13.62 -7.42
CA MET A 74 5.35 13.42 -8.67
C MET A 74 4.37 13.44 -9.83
N GLY A 75 4.75 14.02 -10.97
CA GLY A 75 3.87 14.12 -12.15
C GLY A 75 3.28 12.77 -12.61
N SER A 76 4.03 11.67 -12.42
CA SER A 76 3.56 10.31 -12.73
C SER A 76 2.43 9.81 -11.81
N HIS A 77 2.17 10.45 -10.67
CA HIS A 77 1.11 10.06 -9.72
C HIS A 77 -0.20 10.78 -10.04
N ILE A 78 -0.12 11.98 -10.61
CA ILE A 78 -1.27 12.84 -10.94
C ILE A 78 -2.37 12.07 -11.70
N PRO A 79 -2.08 11.28 -12.74
CA PRO A 79 -3.14 10.56 -13.45
C PRO A 79 -3.95 9.59 -12.57
N ASN A 80 -3.32 8.94 -11.58
CA ASN A 80 -4.06 8.07 -10.66
C ASN A 80 -4.79 8.85 -9.57
N VAL A 81 -4.32 10.03 -9.19
CA VAL A 81 -5.07 10.94 -8.29
C VAL A 81 -6.34 11.43 -8.98
N LEU A 82 -6.24 11.84 -10.24
CA LEU A 82 -7.41 12.23 -11.04
C LEU A 82 -8.41 11.08 -11.17
N ARG A 83 -7.93 9.86 -11.49
CA ARG A 83 -8.79 8.67 -11.55
C ARG A 83 -9.49 8.41 -10.21
N ALA A 84 -8.78 8.50 -9.09
CA ALA A 84 -9.37 8.33 -7.77
C ALA A 84 -10.50 9.34 -7.54
N ILE A 85 -10.25 10.62 -7.84
CA ILE A 85 -11.22 11.70 -7.66
C ILE A 85 -12.46 11.51 -8.53
N TYR A 86 -12.27 11.13 -9.79
CA TYR A 86 -13.37 10.88 -10.74
C TYR A 86 -13.95 9.47 -10.66
N ARG A 87 -13.55 8.66 -9.66
CA ARG A 87 -14.01 7.28 -9.46
C ARG A 87 -13.77 6.37 -10.68
N GLU A 88 -12.69 6.62 -11.40
CA GLU A 88 -12.22 5.82 -12.52
C GLU A 88 -11.26 4.70 -12.07
N PRO A 89 -11.13 3.60 -12.83
CA PRO A 89 -10.20 2.53 -12.50
C PRO A 89 -8.74 3.00 -12.42
N LEU A 90 -8.08 2.77 -11.27
CA LEU A 90 -6.65 3.06 -11.08
C LEU A 90 -5.77 2.20 -11.99
N HIS A 91 -4.62 2.74 -12.41
CA HIS A 91 -3.69 2.06 -13.31
C HIS A 91 -2.36 1.66 -12.64
N GLY A 92 -1.72 0.64 -13.22
CA GLY A 92 -0.43 0.09 -12.77
C GLY A 92 -0.57 -1.22 -11.99
N TYR A 93 0.54 -1.78 -11.54
CA TYR A 93 0.53 -3.05 -10.79
C TYR A 93 0.26 -2.82 -9.30
N LYS A 94 1.10 -1.97 -8.68
CA LYS A 94 1.08 -1.72 -7.24
C LYS A 94 -0.15 -0.92 -6.78
N VAL A 95 -0.44 0.19 -7.46
CA VAL A 95 -1.44 1.16 -6.99
C VAL A 95 -2.83 0.54 -6.87
N PRO A 96 -3.37 -0.16 -7.90
CA PRO A 96 -4.69 -0.78 -7.77
C PRO A 96 -4.74 -1.92 -6.76
N ALA A 97 -3.64 -2.69 -6.61
CA ALA A 97 -3.57 -3.74 -5.59
C ALA A 97 -3.60 -3.15 -4.19
N PHE A 98 -2.87 -2.05 -3.96
CA PHE A 98 -2.84 -1.37 -2.67
C PHE A 98 -4.19 -0.73 -2.32
N ALA A 99 -4.86 -0.10 -3.30
CA ALA A 99 -6.21 0.40 -3.12
C ALA A 99 -7.20 -0.72 -2.77
N ALA A 100 -7.14 -1.85 -3.48
CA ALA A 100 -8.00 -3.01 -3.21
C ALA A 100 -7.78 -3.57 -1.80
N ASN A 101 -6.52 -3.68 -1.36
CA ASN A 101 -6.18 -4.12 -0.01
C ASN A 101 -6.73 -3.14 1.04
N LEU A 102 -6.57 -1.82 0.86
CA LEU A 102 -7.16 -0.82 1.75
C LEU A 102 -8.69 -0.89 1.79
N LYS A 103 -9.34 -1.32 0.70
CA LYS A 103 -10.80 -1.51 0.59
C LYS A 103 -11.28 -2.88 1.09
N GLY A 104 -10.39 -3.72 1.62
CA GLY A 104 -10.77 -5.01 2.22
C GLY A 104 -10.51 -6.24 1.36
N ASP A 105 -10.08 -6.11 0.10
CA ASP A 105 -9.69 -7.28 -0.71
C ASP A 105 -8.28 -7.74 -0.32
N MET A 106 -8.21 -8.73 0.57
CA MET A 106 -6.93 -9.26 1.05
C MET A 106 -6.26 -10.26 0.09
N ASN A 107 -6.86 -10.55 -1.08
CA ASN A 107 -6.34 -11.59 -2.00
C ASN A 107 -5.25 -11.07 -2.96
N ARG A 108 -5.01 -9.76 -2.98
CA ARG A 108 -4.01 -9.12 -3.84
C ARG A 108 -2.72 -8.84 -3.10
N VAL A 109 -1.62 -8.76 -3.84
CA VAL A 109 -0.29 -8.45 -3.29
C VAL A 109 0.16 -7.10 -3.78
N SER A 110 0.38 -6.17 -2.85
CA SER A 110 0.95 -4.85 -3.15
C SER A 110 2.46 -4.89 -3.08
N ILE A 111 3.12 -5.17 -4.21
CA ILE A 111 4.59 -5.18 -4.25
C ILE A 111 5.11 -3.76 -4.36
N ASP A 112 5.65 -3.25 -3.25
CA ASP A 112 6.27 -1.94 -3.14
C ASP A 112 7.81 -2.04 -3.04
N THR A 113 8.47 -0.90 -2.82
CA THR A 113 9.94 -0.86 -2.72
C THR A 113 10.47 -1.60 -1.49
N TRP A 114 9.72 -1.65 -0.38
CA TRP A 114 10.14 -2.36 0.82
C TRP A 114 10.05 -3.87 0.62
N THR A 115 8.97 -4.34 -0.01
CA THR A 115 8.80 -5.73 -0.42
C THR A 115 9.93 -6.16 -1.36
N ILE A 116 10.25 -5.35 -2.37
CA ILE A 116 11.37 -5.63 -3.31
C ILE A 116 12.71 -5.72 -2.55
N ARG A 117 12.98 -4.79 -1.63
CA ARG A 117 14.19 -4.76 -0.80
C ARG A 117 14.29 -5.97 0.12
N TYR A 118 13.17 -6.42 0.67
CA TYR A 118 13.10 -7.58 1.55
C TYR A 118 13.65 -8.85 0.89
N PHE A 119 13.31 -9.05 -0.39
CA PHE A 119 13.81 -10.17 -1.19
C PHE A 119 15.20 -9.93 -1.79
N GLY A 120 15.86 -8.81 -1.46
CA GLY A 120 17.18 -8.47 -1.99
C GLY A 120 17.21 -8.20 -3.50
N ILE A 121 16.07 -7.92 -4.13
CA ILE A 121 15.97 -7.69 -5.57
C ILE A 121 16.28 -6.22 -5.86
N LYS A 122 17.06 -5.92 -6.91
CA LYS A 122 17.26 -4.52 -7.31
C LYS A 122 16.04 -4.02 -8.06
N GLN A 123 15.54 -2.83 -7.74
CA GLN A 123 14.32 -2.29 -8.36
C GLN A 123 14.38 -2.26 -9.90
N ARG A 124 15.55 -1.99 -10.48
CA ARG A 124 15.77 -2.01 -11.95
C ARG A 124 15.58 -3.38 -12.61
N GLU A 125 15.57 -4.45 -11.82
CA GLU A 125 15.40 -5.83 -12.28
C GLU A 125 13.93 -6.27 -12.29
N ILE A 126 13.03 -5.49 -11.67
CA ILE A 126 11.60 -5.78 -11.66
C ILE A 126 10.98 -5.30 -12.96
N ARG A 127 10.81 -6.21 -13.92
CA ARG A 127 9.91 -6.02 -15.06
C ARG A 127 8.57 -6.72 -14.78
N ARG A 128 7.65 -6.64 -15.74
CA ARG A 128 6.29 -7.21 -15.61
C ARG A 128 6.30 -8.69 -15.21
N LYS A 129 7.16 -9.50 -15.84
CA LYS A 129 7.23 -10.94 -15.57
C LYS A 129 7.73 -11.24 -14.16
N GLU A 130 8.73 -10.50 -13.70
CA GLU A 130 9.33 -10.61 -12.38
C GLU A 130 8.34 -10.16 -11.29
N TYR A 131 7.56 -9.10 -11.56
CA TYR A 131 6.47 -8.67 -10.70
C TYR A 131 5.47 -9.81 -10.45
N TYR A 132 4.97 -10.45 -11.51
CA TYR A 132 4.02 -11.57 -11.38
C TYR A 132 4.62 -12.78 -10.69
N ARG A 133 5.89 -13.09 -10.94
CA ARG A 133 6.58 -14.19 -10.25
C ARG A 133 6.68 -13.92 -8.75
N LEU A 134 7.03 -12.70 -8.37
CA LEU A 134 7.11 -12.30 -6.97
C LEU A 134 5.73 -12.29 -6.30
N GLU A 135 4.70 -11.80 -6.98
CA GLU A 135 3.31 -11.86 -6.51
C GLU A 135 2.89 -13.30 -6.23
N LYS A 136 3.15 -14.22 -7.16
CA LYS A 136 2.84 -15.65 -7.00
C LYS A 136 3.62 -16.28 -5.86
N ALA A 137 4.90 -15.93 -5.70
CA ALA A 137 5.70 -16.43 -4.58
C ALA A 137 5.12 -15.98 -3.22
N ILE A 138 4.75 -14.70 -3.10
CA ILE A 138 4.14 -14.17 -1.87
C ILE A 138 2.77 -14.82 -1.61
N GLN A 139 1.95 -15.03 -2.64
CA GLN A 139 0.67 -15.75 -2.51
C GLN A 139 0.85 -17.19 -2.02
N LEU A 140 1.84 -17.91 -2.54
CA LEU A 140 2.14 -19.28 -2.11
C LEU A 140 2.64 -19.32 -0.66
N LEU A 141 3.55 -18.41 -0.29
CA LEU A 141 4.06 -18.31 1.07
C LEU A 141 2.94 -17.96 2.07
N ALA A 142 2.06 -17.03 1.72
CA ALA A 142 0.87 -16.69 2.52
C ALA A 142 -0.02 -17.93 2.72
N LYS A 143 -0.30 -18.66 1.63
CA LYS A 143 -1.10 -19.90 1.67
C LYS A 143 -0.47 -20.96 2.59
N HIS A 144 0.84 -21.17 2.50
CA HIS A 144 1.56 -22.13 3.36
C HIS A 144 1.47 -21.76 4.85
N ARG A 145 1.26 -20.48 5.18
CA ARG A 145 1.10 -19.98 6.54
C ARG A 145 -0.36 -19.80 6.96
N GLY A 146 -1.34 -20.16 6.11
CA GLY A 146 -2.76 -19.97 6.38
C GLY A 146 -3.20 -18.50 6.41
N MET A 147 -2.44 -17.59 5.79
CA MET A 147 -2.70 -16.15 5.76
C MET A 147 -3.26 -15.69 4.42
N LYS A 148 -3.92 -14.53 4.41
CA LYS A 148 -4.25 -13.84 3.16
C LYS A 148 -3.00 -13.18 2.57
N PRO A 149 -2.89 -13.09 1.22
CA PRO A 149 -1.75 -12.48 0.55
C PRO A 149 -1.42 -11.05 1.00
N ALA A 150 -2.43 -10.20 1.22
CA ALA A 150 -2.22 -8.82 1.67
C ALA A 150 -1.66 -8.74 3.10
N GLU A 151 -2.19 -9.55 4.03
CA GLU A 151 -1.70 -9.65 5.41
C GLU A 151 -0.23 -10.07 5.44
N TYR A 152 0.11 -11.12 4.68
CA TYR A 152 1.48 -11.59 4.60
C TYR A 152 2.43 -10.55 3.97
N GLN A 153 1.96 -9.82 2.95
CA GLN A 153 2.72 -8.71 2.37
C GLN A 153 2.93 -7.58 3.39
N ALA A 154 1.94 -7.26 4.22
CA ALA A 154 2.08 -6.25 5.27
C ALA A 154 3.10 -6.66 6.34
N ILE A 155 3.15 -7.94 6.72
CA ILE A 155 4.21 -8.44 7.61
C ILE A 155 5.60 -8.27 6.95
N ILE A 156 5.75 -8.66 5.68
CA ILE A 156 7.00 -8.45 4.93
C ILE A 156 7.42 -6.97 4.96
N TRP A 157 6.46 -6.06 4.79
CA TRP A 157 6.71 -4.63 4.87
C TRP A 157 7.20 -4.21 6.25
N CYS A 158 6.53 -4.64 7.33
CA CYS A 158 6.92 -4.34 8.71
C CYS A 158 8.35 -4.82 8.98
N GLU A 159 8.67 -6.05 8.61
CA GLU A 159 10.03 -6.59 8.80
C GLU A 159 11.08 -5.83 7.98
N ALA A 160 10.78 -5.47 6.74
CA ALA A 160 11.70 -4.71 5.91
C ALA A 160 11.99 -3.33 6.51
N VAL A 161 10.99 -2.70 7.12
CA VAL A 161 11.10 -1.41 7.82
C VAL A 161 11.91 -1.57 9.11
N ILE A 162 11.65 -2.59 9.92
CA ILE A 162 12.41 -2.91 11.14
C ILE A 162 13.88 -3.17 10.82
N LYS A 163 14.16 -4.00 9.81
CA LYS A 163 15.54 -4.30 9.34
C LYS A 163 16.28 -3.06 8.86
N ALA A 164 15.56 -2.01 8.44
CA ALA A 164 16.13 -0.72 8.08
C ALA A 164 16.27 0.25 9.26
N GLY A 165 16.08 -0.22 10.51
CA GLY A 165 16.21 0.58 11.72
C GLY A 165 15.07 1.56 11.95
N ARG A 166 13.86 1.25 11.46
CA ARG A 166 12.68 2.11 11.57
C ARG A 166 11.53 1.38 12.26
N THR A 167 10.64 2.15 12.89
CA THR A 167 9.40 1.62 13.45
C THR A 167 8.31 1.56 12.37
N PRO A 168 7.71 0.38 12.11
CA PRO A 168 6.53 0.29 11.28
C PRO A 168 5.38 1.07 11.89
N VAL A 169 4.66 1.82 11.07
CA VAL A 169 3.43 2.52 11.43
C VAL A 169 2.35 2.21 10.40
N SER A 170 1.10 2.37 10.80
CA SER A 170 -0.09 2.17 9.98
C SER A 170 -0.87 3.46 9.82
N TYR A 171 -1.88 3.48 8.94
CA TYR A 171 -2.78 4.62 8.87
C TYR A 171 -3.68 4.74 10.09
N ALA A 172 -3.85 3.65 10.86
CA ALA A 172 -4.59 3.71 12.11
C ALA A 172 -3.89 4.57 13.18
N ASP A 173 -2.58 4.78 13.05
CA ASP A 173 -1.78 5.60 13.98
C ASP A 173 -1.78 7.09 13.60
N MET A 174 -2.46 7.49 12.52
CA MET A 174 -2.36 8.84 11.94
C MET A 174 -3.43 9.81 12.46
N VAL A 175 -4.36 9.33 13.29
CA VAL A 175 -5.50 10.05 13.88
C VAL A 175 -5.41 10.11 15.39
#